data_AF-A0AAJ6F8A4-F1
#
_entry.id   AF-A0AAJ6F8A4-F1
#
_cell.length_a   1.000
_cell.length_b   1.000
_cell.length_c   1.000
_cell.angle_alpha   90.00
_cell.angle_beta   90.00
_cell.angle_gamma   90.00
#
_symmetry.space_group_name_H-M   'P 1'
#
loop_
_entity.id
_entity.type
_entity.pdbx_description
1 polymer ?
#
loop_
_entity_poly.entity_id
_entity_poly.type
_entity_poly.pdbx_seq_one_letter_code
_entity_poly.pdbx_strand_id
1 'polypeptide(L)'
;MLAAGVVTIGLGIDGAGWSGAAIAQKRSQGGGSVDRIVSHLRAVDTAYASGNAAEAQTRFRQARAAWNSVSPRISAREAREQQLLFDSLGNQLKSGAPATKVKSTISGMVEELHEDIERELR
;
A
#
# COMPACT_ATOMS: atom_id res chain seq x y z
N MET A 1 7.69 49.54 -5.01
CA MET A 1 8.01 48.11 -5.00
C MET A 1 7.00 47.41 -5.89
N LEU A 2 7.46 46.83 -6.99
CA LEU A 2 6.62 46.16 -8.00
C LEU A 2 6.31 44.75 -7.53
N ALA A 3 5.04 44.45 -7.23
CA ALA A 3 4.59 43.08 -6.99
C ALA A 3 4.22 42.46 -8.36
N ALA A 4 5.14 41.68 -8.92
CA ALA A 4 4.87 40.87 -10.10
C ALA A 4 4.01 39.67 -9.68
N GLY A 5 2.77 39.63 -10.15
CA GLY A 5 1.92 38.45 -10.06
C GLY A 5 2.42 37.37 -11.02
N VAL A 6 2.53 36.14 -10.50
CA VAL A 6 2.62 34.94 -11.33
C VAL A 6 1.29 34.22 -11.23
N VAL A 7 0.56 34.24 -12.33
CA VAL A 7 -0.57 33.35 -12.61
C VAL A 7 0.00 32.11 -13.28
N THR A 8 -0.21 30.94 -12.67
CA THR A 8 -0.09 29.66 -13.38
C THR A 8 -1.44 28.94 -13.29
N ILE A 9 -2.23 29.09 -14.34
CA ILE A 9 -3.30 28.17 -14.76
C ILE A 9 -2.55 27.08 -15.56
N GLY A 10 -2.69 25.77 -15.45
CA GLY A 10 -3.74 24.88 -14.98
C GLY A 10 -3.70 23.68 -15.94
N LEU A 11 -3.66 22.46 -15.44
CA LEU A 11 -3.94 21.26 -16.24
C LEU A 11 -4.73 20.31 -15.35
N GLY A 12 -6.04 20.34 -15.58
CA GLY A 12 -7.03 19.56 -14.86
C GLY A 12 -6.87 18.07 -15.12
N ILE A 13 -7.09 17.32 -14.05
CA ILE A 13 -7.55 15.93 -14.10
C ILE A 13 -8.78 15.89 -13.20
N ASP A 14 -9.92 16.27 -13.78
CA ASP A 14 -11.24 15.96 -13.23
C ASP A 14 -11.52 14.48 -13.52
N GLY A 15 -11.49 13.68 -12.46
CA GLY A 15 -11.73 12.26 -12.53
C GLY A 15 -11.88 11.66 -11.13
N ALA A 16 -13.02 11.97 -10.50
CA ALA A 16 -13.58 11.28 -9.33
C ALA A 16 -12.72 11.23 -8.04
N GLY A 17 -12.84 12.30 -7.25
CA GLY A 17 -13.11 12.19 -5.81
C GLY A 17 -12.19 11.30 -4.97
N TRP A 18 -10.94 11.71 -4.75
CA TRP A 18 -10.29 11.48 -3.46
C TRP A 18 -9.75 12.81 -2.95
N SER A 19 -10.62 13.58 -2.30
CA SER A 19 -10.22 14.75 -1.54
C SER A 19 -9.24 14.32 -0.45
N GLY A 20 -7.95 14.55 -0.67
CA GLY A 20 -6.86 14.33 0.29
C GLY A 20 -6.95 15.17 1.57
N ALA A 21 -8.08 15.84 1.81
CA ALA A 21 -8.36 16.64 3.00
C ALA A 21 -9.07 15.85 4.13
N ALA A 22 -9.49 14.61 3.90
CA ALA A 22 -10.14 13.78 4.94
C ALA A 22 -9.17 12.87 5.74
N ILE A 23 -7.90 12.76 5.34
CA ILE A 23 -6.90 11.91 6.05
C ILE A 23 -6.18 12.69 7.17
N ALA A 24 -6.85 13.72 7.72
CA ALA A 24 -6.37 14.47 8.87
C ALA A 24 -7.28 14.20 10.07
N GLN A 25 -7.52 12.93 10.38
CA GLN A 25 -8.16 12.56 11.64
C GLN A 25 -7.45 11.38 12.28
N LYS A 26 -6.30 11.70 12.89
CA LYS A 26 -5.79 11.12 14.15
C LYS A 26 -6.11 9.62 14.35
N ARG A 27 -5.66 8.76 13.42
CA ARG A 27 -5.48 7.33 13.69
C ARG A 27 -4.24 7.18 14.56
N SER A 28 -4.28 6.26 15.53
CA SER A 28 -3.09 5.87 16.31
C SER A 28 -1.91 5.59 15.36
N GLN A 29 -0.67 5.74 15.84
CA GLN A 29 0.52 5.43 15.01
C GLN A 29 0.45 4.04 14.34
N GLY A 30 -0.32 3.10 14.92
CA GLY A 30 -0.66 1.81 14.35
C GLY A 30 -1.47 1.89 13.04
N GLY A 31 -2.65 2.55 13.08
CA GLY A 31 -3.54 2.65 11.91
C GLY A 31 -2.91 3.37 10.71
N GLY A 32 -2.12 4.43 10.96
CA GLY A 32 -1.40 5.12 9.88
C GLY A 32 -0.31 4.27 9.22
N SER A 33 0.25 3.30 9.93
CA SER A 33 1.26 2.39 9.39
C SER A 33 0.62 1.30 8.53
N VAL A 34 -0.51 0.74 8.96
CA VAL A 34 -1.27 -0.26 8.19
C VAL A 34 -1.85 0.35 6.91
N ASP A 35 -2.46 1.54 6.99
CA ASP A 35 -2.97 2.28 5.83
C ASP A 35 -1.91 2.46 4.73
N ARG A 36 -0.65 2.73 5.13
CA ARG A 36 0.47 2.88 4.20
C ARG A 36 0.80 1.55 3.50
N ILE A 37 0.83 0.44 4.24
CA ILE A 37 1.07 -0.89 3.65
C ILE A 37 -0.01 -1.22 2.62
N VAL A 38 -1.29 -1.04 3.00
CA VAL A 38 -2.45 -1.31 2.15
C VAL A 38 -2.42 -0.45 0.88
N SER A 39 -2.07 0.84 1.01
CA SER A 39 -1.92 1.74 -0.13
C SER A 39 -0.88 1.22 -1.13
N HIS A 40 0.28 0.78 -0.66
CA HIS A 40 1.31 0.21 -1.53
C HIS A 40 0.87 -1.12 -2.17
N LEU A 41 0.18 -2.00 -1.43
CA LEU A 41 -0.34 -3.27 -1.97
C LEU A 41 -1.37 -3.05 -3.08
N ARG A 42 -2.28 -2.07 -2.92
CA ARG A 42 -3.23 -1.70 -3.99
C ARG A 42 -2.52 -1.13 -5.23
N ALA A 43 -1.42 -0.40 -5.03
CA ALA A 43 -0.59 0.07 -6.13
C ALA A 43 0.16 -1.07 -6.83
N VAL A 44 0.52 -2.16 -6.13
CA VAL A 44 1.04 -3.39 -6.76
C VAL A 44 -0.03 -3.99 -7.68
N ASP A 45 -1.25 -4.19 -7.18
CA ASP A 45 -2.36 -4.78 -7.98
C ASP A 45 -2.59 -3.97 -9.26
N THR A 46 -2.70 -2.63 -9.12
CA THR A 46 -2.92 -1.72 -10.24
C THR A 46 -1.81 -1.81 -11.29
N ALA A 47 -0.55 -1.71 -10.86
CA ALA A 47 0.59 -1.75 -11.77
C ALA A 47 0.78 -3.13 -12.42
N TYR A 48 0.51 -4.21 -11.68
CA TYR A 48 0.64 -5.55 -12.19
C TYR A 48 -0.47 -5.87 -13.21
N ALA A 49 -1.71 -5.49 -12.92
CA ALA A 49 -2.85 -5.66 -13.81
C ALA A 49 -2.69 -4.86 -15.13
N SER A 50 -1.98 -3.73 -15.10
CA SER A 50 -1.66 -2.95 -16.29
C SER A 50 -0.43 -3.46 -17.07
N GLY A 51 0.15 -4.60 -16.67
CA GLY A 51 1.36 -5.16 -17.29
C GLY A 51 2.66 -4.43 -16.95
N ASN A 52 2.64 -3.48 -16.01
CA ASN A 52 3.83 -2.73 -15.59
C ASN A 52 4.55 -3.46 -14.43
N ALA A 53 5.27 -4.53 -14.79
CA ALA A 53 5.98 -5.36 -13.82
C ALA A 53 7.05 -4.58 -13.02
N ALA A 54 7.72 -3.60 -13.64
CA ALA A 54 8.75 -2.79 -12.98
C ALA A 54 8.16 -1.91 -11.88
N GLU A 55 7.02 -1.26 -12.15
CA GLU A 55 6.30 -0.46 -11.16
C GLU A 55 5.72 -1.35 -10.07
N ALA A 56 5.11 -2.49 -10.44
CA ALA A 56 4.58 -3.46 -9.47
C ALA A 56 5.67 -3.93 -8.49
N GLN A 57 6.86 -4.24 -8.99
CA GLN A 57 8.00 -4.62 -8.15
C GLN A 57 8.47 -3.47 -7.25
N THR A 58 8.42 -2.23 -7.73
CA THR A 58 8.76 -1.04 -6.95
C THR A 58 7.77 -0.82 -5.80
N ARG A 59 6.46 -0.91 -6.08
CA ARG A 59 5.40 -0.82 -5.07
C ARG A 59 5.47 -1.96 -4.07
N PHE A 60 5.80 -3.17 -4.51
CA PHE A 60 5.98 -4.31 -3.63
C PHE A 60 7.12 -4.07 -2.62
N ARG A 61 8.27 -3.55 -3.09
CA ARG A 61 9.37 -3.18 -2.19
C ARG A 61 8.96 -2.11 -1.18
N GLN A 62 8.16 -1.13 -1.58
CA GLN A 62 7.63 -0.11 -0.67
C GLN A 62 6.68 -0.71 0.39
N ALA A 63 5.77 -1.59 -0.02
CA ALA A 63 4.88 -2.31 0.89
C ALA A 63 5.68 -3.15 1.90
N ARG A 64 6.68 -3.89 1.42
CA ARG A 64 7.59 -4.71 2.24
C ARG A 64 8.40 -3.87 3.23
N ALA A 65 8.90 -2.71 2.81
CA ALA A 65 9.63 -1.81 3.69
C ALA A 65 8.72 -1.23 4.79
N ALA A 66 7.49 -0.84 4.44
CA ALA A 66 6.50 -0.40 5.42
C ALA A 66 6.16 -1.53 6.41
N TRP A 67 5.95 -2.76 5.92
CA TRP A 67 5.75 -3.93 6.77
C TRP A 67 6.91 -4.18 7.75
N ASN A 68 8.16 -4.13 7.28
CA ASN A 68 9.33 -4.33 8.12
C ASN A 68 9.45 -3.30 9.27
N SER A 69 8.81 -2.13 9.14
CA SER A 69 8.75 -1.14 10.21
C SER A 69 7.67 -1.43 11.26
N VAL A 70 6.65 -2.22 10.89
CA VAL A 70 5.50 -2.58 11.73
C VAL A 70 5.72 -3.92 12.43
N SER A 71 6.27 -4.91 11.73
CA SER A 71 6.40 -6.29 12.22
C SER A 71 7.10 -6.45 13.59
N PRO A 72 8.06 -5.59 14.01
CA PRO A 72 8.65 -5.71 15.35
C PRO A 72 7.73 -5.26 16.49
N ARG A 73 6.57 -4.67 16.18
CA ARG A 73 5.65 -4.06 17.17
C ARG A 73 4.43 -4.93 17.49
N ILE A 74 4.32 -6.09 16.85
CA ILE A 74 3.19 -7.03 16.97
C ILE A 74 3.70 -8.39 17.44
N SER A 75 2.80 -9.33 17.72
CA SER A 75 3.21 -10.68 18.09
C SER A 75 4.03 -11.37 16.99
N ALA A 76 4.96 -12.23 17.42
CA ALA A 76 5.80 -12.99 16.49
C ALA A 76 4.99 -13.93 15.59
N ARG A 77 3.80 -14.35 16.03
CA ARG A 77 2.88 -15.18 15.24
C ARG A 77 2.34 -14.38 14.06
N GLU A 78 1.68 -13.26 14.33
CA GLU A 78 1.12 -12.38 13.29
C GLU A 78 2.20 -11.86 12.34
N ALA A 79 3.36 -11.50 12.90
CA ALA A 79 4.51 -11.09 12.09
C ALA A 79 4.95 -12.20 11.11
N ARG A 80 4.93 -13.47 11.53
CA ARG A 80 5.32 -14.59 10.67
C ARG A 80 4.28 -14.90 9.60
N GLU A 81 3.00 -14.87 9.96
CA GLU A 81 1.89 -15.18 9.04
C GLU A 81 1.86 -14.16 7.88
N GLN A 82 1.89 -12.87 8.19
CA GLN A 82 1.91 -11.81 7.18
C GLN A 82 3.22 -11.81 6.36
N GLN A 83 4.36 -12.15 6.98
CA GLN A 83 5.64 -12.28 6.29
C GLN A 83 5.60 -13.36 5.20
N LEU A 84 4.95 -14.51 5.45
CA LEU A 84 4.77 -15.57 4.45
C LEU A 84 3.92 -15.10 3.27
N LEU A 85 2.90 -14.27 3.50
CA LEU A 85 2.09 -13.69 2.43
C LEU A 85 2.91 -12.74 1.55
N PHE A 86 3.74 -11.89 2.15
CA PHE A 86 4.65 -11.06 1.36
C PHE A 86 5.66 -11.90 0.56
N ASP A 87 6.18 -12.99 1.12
CA ASP A 87 7.10 -13.88 0.40
C ASP A 87 6.39 -14.56 -0.78
N SER A 88 5.16 -15.02 -0.58
CA SER A 88 4.30 -15.58 -1.64
C SER A 88 4.04 -14.55 -2.75
N LEU A 89 3.63 -13.34 -2.40
CA LEU A 89 3.39 -12.27 -3.37
C LEU A 89 4.67 -11.93 -4.16
N GLY A 90 5.82 -11.82 -3.48
CA GLY A 90 7.10 -11.58 -4.14
C GLY A 90 7.48 -12.67 -5.14
N ASN A 91 7.20 -13.93 -4.81
CA ASN A 91 7.41 -15.06 -5.73
C ASN A 91 6.44 -15.05 -6.91
N GLN A 92 5.18 -14.68 -6.70
CA GLN A 92 4.20 -14.55 -7.77
C GLN A 92 4.57 -13.45 -8.77
N LEU A 93 5.02 -12.28 -8.28
CA LEU A 93 5.49 -11.19 -9.14
C LEU A 93 6.69 -11.62 -9.99
N LYS A 94 7.67 -12.30 -9.39
CA LYS A 94 8.88 -12.79 -10.08
C LYS A 94 8.59 -13.88 -11.10
N SER A 95 7.66 -14.78 -10.80
CA SER A 95 7.31 -15.91 -11.67
C SER A 95 6.33 -15.55 -12.78
N GLY A 96 5.83 -14.31 -12.83
CA GLY A 96 4.84 -13.91 -13.82
C GLY A 96 3.48 -14.59 -13.61
N ALA A 97 3.08 -14.81 -12.36
CA ALA A 97 1.80 -15.44 -12.05
C ALA A 97 0.61 -14.68 -12.68
N PRO A 98 -0.53 -15.34 -12.95
CA PRO A 98 -1.70 -14.66 -13.49
C PRO A 98 -2.14 -13.49 -12.58
N ALA A 99 -2.53 -12.36 -13.19
CA ALA A 99 -2.94 -11.16 -12.45
C ALA A 99 -4.10 -11.44 -11.46
N THR A 100 -5.00 -12.37 -11.79
CA THR A 100 -6.07 -12.82 -10.88
C THR A 100 -5.54 -13.46 -9.60
N LYS A 101 -4.44 -14.23 -9.69
CA LYS A 101 -3.78 -14.84 -8.53
C LYS A 101 -3.07 -13.79 -7.67
N VAL A 102 -2.39 -12.84 -8.31
CA VAL A 102 -1.74 -11.71 -7.61
C VAL A 102 -2.78 -10.87 -6.88
N LYS A 103 -3.89 -10.53 -7.54
CA LYS A 103 -5.01 -9.78 -6.95
C LYS A 103 -5.63 -10.51 -5.76
N SER A 104 -5.88 -11.81 -5.88
CA SER A 104 -6.43 -12.61 -4.78
C SER A 104 -5.50 -12.62 -3.57
N THR A 105 -4.19 -12.79 -3.80
CA THR A 105 -3.19 -12.74 -2.72
C THR A 105 -3.16 -11.36 -2.05
N ILE A 106 -3.18 -10.28 -2.82
CA ILE A 106 -3.20 -8.91 -2.30
C ILE A 106 -4.48 -8.64 -1.50
N SER A 107 -5.63 -9.13 -1.97
CA SER A 107 -6.91 -8.91 -1.28
C SER A 107 -6.91 -9.58 0.09
N GLY A 108 -6.48 -10.85 0.16
CA GLY A 108 -6.31 -11.54 1.44
C GLY A 108 -5.33 -10.81 2.36
N MET A 109 -4.17 -10.40 1.84
CA MET A 109 -3.21 -9.61 2.65
C MET A 109 -3.80 -8.33 3.24
N VAL A 110 -4.69 -7.65 2.52
CA VAL A 110 -5.34 -6.41 3.00
C VAL A 110 -6.37 -6.70 4.08
N GLU A 111 -7.07 -7.82 4.01
CA GLU A 111 -8.01 -8.28 5.04
C GLU A 111 -7.26 -8.59 6.35
N GLU A 112 -6.23 -9.45 6.30
CA GLU A 112 -5.39 -9.80 7.46
C GLU A 112 -4.76 -8.56 8.13
N LEU A 113 -4.30 -7.60 7.33
CA LEU A 113 -3.72 -6.36 7.83
C LEU A 113 -4.71 -5.53 8.67
N HIS A 114 -5.98 -5.45 8.26
CA HIS A 114 -6.98 -4.70 9.02
C HIS A 114 -7.58 -5.51 10.18
N GLU A 115 -7.68 -6.83 10.03
CA GLU A 115 -8.34 -7.68 11.02
C GLU A 115 -7.41 -8.01 12.18
N ASP A 116 -6.18 -8.41 11.90
CA ASP A 116 -5.27 -8.95 12.92
C ASP A 116 -4.19 -7.94 13.28
N ILE A 117 -3.55 -7.32 12.28
CA ILE A 117 -2.41 -6.43 12.52
C ILE A 117 -2.84 -5.10 13.15
N GLU A 118 -3.95 -4.49 12.69
CA GLU A 118 -4.45 -3.27 13.33
C GLU A 118 -4.88 -3.48 14.78
N ARG A 119 -5.31 -4.69 15.17
CA ARG A 119 -5.69 -4.99 16.55
C ARG A 119 -4.47 -5.07 17.46
N GLU A 120 -3.41 -5.70 16.98
CA GLU A 120 -2.12 -5.82 17.70
C GLU A 120 -1.43 -4.47 17.93
N LEU A 121 -1.76 -3.45 17.12
CA LEU A 121 -1.15 -2.12 17.19
C LEU A 121 -1.95 -1.09 18.01
N ARG A 122 -3.01 -1.51 18.72
CA ARG A 122 -3.85 -0.63 19.55
C ARG A 122 -3.34 -0.45 20.97
#